data_AF-A0A961YUX7-F1
#
_entry.id   AF-A0A961YUX7-F1
#
_cell.length_a   1.000
_cell.length_b   1.000
_cell.length_c   1.000
_cell.angle_alpha   90.00
_cell.angle_beta   90.00
_cell.angle_gamma   90.00
#
_symmetry.space_group_name_H-M   'P 1'
#
loop_
_entity.id
_entity.type
_entity.pdbx_description
1 polymer ?
#
loop_
_entity_poly.entity_id
_entity_poly.type
_entity_poly.pdbx_seq_one_letter_code
_entity_poly.pdbx_strand_id
1 'polypeptide(L)'
;MSHPYPDQDLAEKVSALVQRGDIDRGDPAYGVALAAIDLGYDRLTRAQRGLFDRVVGPALAALARGEPPARMPSPPPRAAAVAANGTVAHAESANPWRPIREVPEGHDVQLAMLVDGSLSPLAFACRRDDRGWVNADTGKSVYVSPSHWRHWPGS
;
A
#
# COMPACT_ATOMS: atom_id res chain seq x y z
N MET A 1 29.74 -23.86 2.78
CA MET A 1 28.53 -23.81 1.94
C MET A 1 27.33 -23.63 2.87
N SER A 2 26.92 -22.39 3.12
CA SER A 2 25.80 -22.01 4.00
C SER A 2 25.34 -20.63 3.50
N HIS A 3 24.08 -20.36 3.14
CA HIS A 3 22.83 -20.70 3.82
C HIS A 3 21.72 -21.02 2.80
N PRO A 4 20.94 -22.11 2.97
CA PRO A 4 19.85 -22.43 2.06
C PRO A 4 18.48 -21.89 2.52
N TYR A 5 18.43 -20.96 3.48
CA TYR A 5 17.16 -20.34 3.87
C TYR A 5 17.30 -18.82 3.93
N PRO A 6 16.39 -18.07 3.27
CA PRO A 6 16.27 -16.64 3.51
C PRO A 6 16.04 -16.39 5.00
N ASP A 7 16.52 -15.25 5.49
CA ASP A 7 16.48 -14.91 6.93
C ASP A 7 15.01 -14.81 7.39
N GLN A 8 14.49 -15.93 7.91
CA GLN A 8 13.06 -16.12 8.16
C GLN A 8 12.59 -15.23 9.32
N ASP A 9 13.45 -15.00 10.31
CA ASP A 9 13.21 -14.03 11.39
C ASP A 9 13.08 -12.61 10.81
N LEU A 10 13.96 -12.22 9.89
CA LEU A 10 13.84 -10.94 9.20
C LEU A 10 12.55 -10.87 8.35
N ALA A 11 12.16 -11.96 7.68
CA ALA A 11 10.93 -12.01 6.88
C ALA A 11 9.66 -11.85 7.73
N GLU A 12 9.62 -12.47 8.91
CA GLU A 12 8.51 -12.31 9.85
C GLU A 12 8.43 -10.87 10.37
N LYS A 13 9.57 -10.27 10.73
CA LYS A 13 9.62 -8.89 11.20
C LYS A 13 9.21 -7.89 10.11
N VAL A 14 9.69 -8.07 8.88
CA VAL A 14 9.28 -7.21 7.74
C VAL A 14 7.78 -7.36 7.47
N SER A 15 7.23 -8.57 7.57
CA SER A 15 5.79 -8.80 7.45
C SER A 15 4.99 -8.09 8.56
N ALA A 16 5.49 -8.10 9.80
CA ALA A 16 4.88 -7.38 10.90
C ALA A 16 4.93 -5.85 10.70
N LEU A 17 6.01 -5.30 10.15
CA LEU A 17 6.10 -3.88 9.80
C LEU A 17 5.07 -3.48 8.74
N VAL A 18 4.86 -4.32 7.72
CA VAL A 18 3.83 -4.09 6.70
C VAL A 18 2.42 -4.17 7.31
N GLN A 19 2.16 -5.13 8.20
CA GLN A 19 0.85 -5.23 8.88
C GLN A 19 0.56 -4.03 9.80
N ARG A 20 1.61 -3.45 10.41
CA ARG A 20 1.52 -2.25 11.25
C ARG A 20 1.44 -0.95 10.45
N GLY A 21 1.75 -1.00 9.15
CA GLY A 21 1.83 0.18 8.28
C GLY A 21 3.11 1.00 8.46
N ASP A 22 4.16 0.43 9.06
CA ASP A 22 5.47 1.08 9.19
C ASP A 22 6.20 1.16 7.84
N ILE A 23 5.89 0.25 6.91
CA ILE A 23 6.46 0.19 5.56
C ILE A 23 5.38 -0.26 4.57
N ASP A 24 5.21 0.49 3.48
CA ASP A 24 4.30 0.13 2.39
C ASP A 24 4.94 -0.83 1.38
N ARG A 25 4.15 -1.76 0.83
CA ARG A 25 4.63 -2.69 -0.22
C ARG A 25 5.07 -1.99 -1.51
N GLY A 26 4.59 -0.77 -1.74
CA GLY A 26 5.00 0.07 -2.88
C GLY A 26 6.24 0.92 -2.60
N ASP A 27 6.72 0.96 -1.35
CA ASP A 27 7.88 1.76 -0.98
C ASP A 27 9.17 1.05 -1.39
N PRO A 28 10.17 1.77 -1.95
CA PRO A 28 11.47 1.18 -2.28
C PRO A 28 12.15 0.51 -1.07
N ALA A 29 11.86 0.93 0.17
CA ALA A 29 12.35 0.27 1.37
C ALA A 29 11.83 -1.17 1.52
N TYR A 30 10.59 -1.45 1.09
CA TYR A 30 10.05 -2.82 1.10
C TYR A 30 10.79 -3.73 0.11
N GLY A 31 11.05 -3.25 -1.11
CA GLY A 31 11.85 -3.99 -2.09
C GLY A 31 13.28 -4.26 -1.60
N VAL A 32 13.88 -3.30 -0.88
CA VAL A 32 15.18 -3.48 -0.25
C VAL A 32 15.13 -4.47 0.92
N ALA A 33 14.06 -4.47 1.73
CA ALA A 33 13.87 -5.45 2.79
C ALA A 33 13.74 -6.88 2.24
N LEU A 34 12.98 -7.07 1.16
CA LEU A 34 12.90 -8.35 0.45
C LEU A 34 14.25 -8.80 -0.09
N ALA A 35 15.02 -7.88 -0.70
CA ALA A 35 16.36 -8.19 -1.17
C ALA A 35 17.31 -8.57 -0.01
N ALA A 36 17.16 -7.95 1.16
CA ALA A 36 17.91 -8.30 2.36
C ALA A 36 17.58 -9.73 2.86
N ILE A 37 16.30 -10.11 2.79
CA ILE A 37 15.82 -11.45 3.17
C ILE A 37 16.39 -12.53 2.24
N ASP A 38 16.35 -12.29 0.93
CA ASP A 38 16.74 -13.27 -0.10
C ASP A 38 18.27 -13.39 -0.26
N LEU A 39 18.96 -12.25 -0.32
CA LEU A 39 20.38 -12.20 -0.63
C LEU A 39 21.26 -12.06 0.62
N GLY A 40 20.67 -11.68 1.75
CA GLY A 40 21.39 -11.24 2.94
C GLY A 40 21.80 -9.78 2.86
N TYR A 41 21.81 -9.09 4.01
CA TYR A 41 22.15 -7.67 4.11
C TYR A 41 23.55 -7.34 3.56
N ASP A 42 24.54 -8.21 3.76
CA ASP A 42 25.92 -8.00 3.28
C ASP A 42 26.03 -7.92 1.75
N ARG A 43 25.11 -8.56 1.03
CA ARG A 43 25.08 -8.59 -0.44
C ARG A 43 24.33 -7.42 -1.07
N LEU A 44 23.71 -6.56 -0.26
CA LEU A 44 23.06 -5.36 -0.77
C LEU A 44 24.09 -4.33 -1.27
N THR A 45 23.69 -3.56 -2.28
CA THR A 45 24.49 -2.41 -2.73
C THR A 45 24.58 -1.35 -1.64
N ARG A 46 25.56 -0.43 -1.73
CA ARG A 46 25.73 0.66 -0.76
C ARG A 46 24.47 1.54 -0.63
N ALA A 47 23.79 1.80 -1.74
CA ALA A 47 22.55 2.58 -1.76
C ALA A 47 21.39 1.84 -1.07
N GLN A 48 21.26 0.54 -1.34
CA GLN A 48 20.24 -0.31 -0.71
C GLN A 48 20.49 -0.44 0.81
N ARG A 49 21.74 -0.67 1.24
CA ARG A 49 22.07 -0.68 2.68
C ARG A 49 21.73 0.64 3.34
N GLY A 50 22.11 1.77 2.73
CA GLY A 50 21.78 3.09 3.25
C GLY A 50 20.27 3.34 3.38
N LEU A 51 19.45 2.80 2.45
CA LEU A 51 17.99 2.88 2.56
C LEU A 51 17.45 1.96 3.66
N PHE A 52 17.96 0.73 3.73
CA PHE A 52 17.61 -0.24 4.78
C PHE A 52 17.91 0.34 6.17
N ASP A 53 19.12 0.85 6.40
CA ASP A 53 19.54 1.41 7.70
C ASP A 53 18.75 2.65 8.10
N ARG A 54 18.25 3.41 7.12
CA ARG A 54 17.50 4.63 7.37
C ARG A 54 16.03 4.36 7.67
N VAL A 55 15.43 3.37 7.01
CA VAL A 55 13.97 3.14 7.04
C VAL A 55 13.63 1.84 7.76
N VAL A 56 14.19 0.73 7.29
CA VAL A 56 13.87 -0.61 7.78
C VAL A 56 14.47 -0.85 9.17
N GLY A 57 15.75 -0.49 9.37
CA GLY A 57 16.46 -0.69 10.64
C GLY A 57 15.76 -0.05 11.85
N PRO A 58 15.41 1.25 11.81
CA PRO A 58 14.69 1.91 12.89
C PRO A 58 13.30 1.32 13.14
N ALA A 59 12.59 0.95 12.07
CA ALA A 59 11.27 0.31 12.18
C ALA A 59 11.37 -1.07 12.86
N LEU A 60 12.36 -1.89 12.49
CA LEU A 60 12.65 -3.17 13.14
C LEU A 60 13.01 -2.99 14.62
N ALA A 61 13.81 -1.98 14.94
CA ALA A 61 14.19 -1.67 16.33
C ALA A 61 12.98 -1.21 17.17
N ALA A 62 12.10 -0.39 16.60
CA ALA A 62 10.85 0.03 17.24
C ALA A 62 9.90 -1.16 17.46
N LEU A 63 9.79 -2.05 16.47
CA LEU A 63 9.02 -3.30 16.59
C LEU A 63 9.55 -4.19 17.73
N ALA A 64 10.87 -4.36 17.83
CA ALA A 64 11.51 -5.15 18.89
C ALA A 64 11.29 -4.55 20.29
N ARG A 65 11.16 -3.22 20.40
CA ARG A 65 10.88 -2.50 21.65
C ARG A 65 9.38 -2.38 21.95
N GLY A 66 8.51 -2.84 21.05
CA GLY A 66 7.05 -2.70 21.18
C GLY A 66 6.58 -1.25 21.07
N GLU A 67 7.38 -0.34 20.51
CA GLU A 67 7.03 1.07 20.39
C GLU A 67 6.01 1.26 19.27
N PRO A 68 4.92 2.03 19.50
CA PRO A 68 3.96 2.36 18.45
C PRO A 68 4.63 3.15 17.31
N PRO A 69 4.12 3.04 16.06
CA PRO A 69 4.71 3.69 14.89
C PRO A 69 4.95 5.18 15.15
N ALA A 70 6.18 5.64 14.89
CA ALA A 70 6.65 6.97 15.24
C ALA A 70 6.14 8.08 14.28
N ARG A 71 4.81 8.15 14.06
CA ARG A 71 3.97 9.33 13.75
C ARG A 71 2.61 8.92 13.17
N MET A 72 1.56 9.49 13.77
CA MET A 72 0.10 9.21 13.74
C MET A 72 -0.70 9.93 12.62
N PRO A 73 -2.04 9.74 12.47
CA PRO A 73 -2.94 8.82 13.20
C PRO A 73 -3.62 7.76 12.33
N SER A 74 -4.03 6.68 12.98
CA SER A 74 -4.96 5.67 12.48
C SER A 74 -6.34 6.26 12.14
N PRO A 75 -7.04 5.83 11.08
CA PRO A 75 -8.49 5.63 11.17
C PRO A 75 -8.79 4.41 12.07
N PRO A 76 -9.96 4.33 12.73
CA PRO A 76 -10.23 3.35 13.78
C PRO A 76 -10.17 1.90 13.27
N PRO A 77 -9.97 0.91 14.16
CA PRO A 77 -9.79 -0.47 13.77
C PRO A 77 -11.11 -1.04 13.24
N ARG A 78 -11.19 -1.36 11.94
CA ARG A 78 -12.12 -2.41 11.50
C ARG A 78 -11.45 -3.73 11.82
N ALA A 79 -11.96 -4.31 12.90
CA ALA A 79 -11.68 -5.62 13.44
C ALA A 79 -11.20 -6.63 12.38
N ALA A 80 -10.17 -7.37 12.78
CA ALA A 80 -9.80 -8.64 12.19
C ALA A 80 -11.05 -9.51 11.96
N ALA A 81 -11.26 -9.92 10.72
CA ALA A 81 -12.05 -11.09 10.40
C ALA A 81 -11.23 -11.91 9.40
N VAL A 82 -10.42 -12.80 9.95
CA VAL A 82 -10.13 -14.06 9.29
C VAL A 82 -11.47 -14.76 9.05
N ALA A 83 -11.88 -14.86 7.80
CA ALA A 83 -12.95 -15.77 7.40
C ALA A 83 -12.66 -16.25 5.97
N ALA A 84 -12.14 -17.47 5.90
CA ALA A 84 -12.36 -18.31 4.75
C ALA A 84 -13.87 -18.49 4.59
N ASN A 85 -14.41 -18.07 3.45
CA ASN A 85 -15.34 -18.85 2.65
C ASN A 85 -15.81 -18.00 1.47
N GLY A 86 -15.70 -18.57 0.28
CA GLY A 86 -16.43 -18.05 -0.87
C GLY A 86 -17.92 -18.19 -0.62
N THR A 87 -18.67 -17.11 -0.75
CA THR A 87 -20.02 -17.08 -1.32
C THR A 87 -20.34 -15.63 -1.63
N VAL A 88 -20.80 -15.39 -2.86
CA VAL A 88 -21.36 -14.13 -3.34
C VAL A 88 -22.39 -13.57 -2.35
N ALA A 89 -22.23 -12.32 -1.93
CA ALA A 89 -23.28 -11.58 -1.23
C ALA A 89 -23.30 -10.14 -1.75
N HIS A 90 -24.30 -9.88 -2.60
CA HIS A 90 -24.82 -8.54 -2.83
C HIS A 90 -25.21 -7.93 -1.47
N ALA A 91 -24.48 -6.91 -1.04
CA ALA A 91 -24.96 -5.89 -0.11
C ALA A 91 -24.44 -4.54 -0.60
N GLU A 92 -25.37 -3.70 -1.04
CA GLU A 92 -25.14 -2.34 -1.49
C GLU A 92 -24.31 -1.55 -0.47
N SER A 93 -23.19 -0.97 -0.93
CA SER A 93 -22.48 0.07 -0.19
C SER A 93 -22.81 1.38 -0.88
N ALA A 94 -23.18 2.42 -0.12
CA ALA A 94 -23.70 3.73 -0.54
C ALA A 94 -22.81 4.57 -1.51
N ASN A 95 -21.83 3.95 -2.15
CA ASN A 95 -20.94 4.54 -3.12
C ASN A 95 -20.49 3.46 -4.15
N PRO A 96 -21.38 3.04 -5.06
CA PRO A 96 -21.10 2.00 -6.03
C PRO A 96 -20.04 2.45 -7.05
N TRP A 97 -19.25 1.51 -7.54
CA TRP A 97 -18.35 1.75 -8.66
C TRP A 97 -19.15 2.07 -9.93
N ARG A 98 -18.81 3.18 -10.56
CA ARG A 98 -19.41 3.71 -11.78
C ARG A 98 -18.38 3.65 -12.92
N PRO A 99 -18.82 3.54 -14.19
CA PRO A 99 -17.91 3.55 -15.32
C PRO A 99 -17.19 4.90 -15.43
N ILE A 100 -15.90 4.87 -15.76
CA ILE A 100 -15.03 6.07 -15.79
C ILE A 100 -15.57 7.23 -16.65
N ARG A 101 -16.39 6.92 -17.65
CA ARG A 101 -17.01 7.90 -18.55
C ARG A 101 -18.00 8.82 -17.86
N GLU A 102 -18.55 8.41 -16.72
CA GLU A 102 -19.53 9.16 -15.93
C GLU A 102 -18.88 10.01 -14.84
N VAL A 103 -17.55 10.13 -14.83
CA VAL A 103 -16.88 10.89 -13.77
C VAL A 103 -17.30 12.37 -13.80
N PRO A 104 -17.78 12.93 -12.68
CA PRO A 104 -18.03 14.35 -12.58
C PRO A 104 -16.71 15.11 -12.58
N GLU A 105 -16.66 16.20 -13.34
CA GLU A 105 -15.49 17.07 -13.39
C GLU A 105 -15.33 17.82 -12.05
N GLY A 106 -14.09 18.08 -11.66
CA GLY A 106 -13.77 18.87 -10.47
C GLY A 106 -14.04 18.21 -9.11
N HIS A 107 -14.51 16.96 -9.07
CA HIS A 107 -14.77 16.24 -7.82
C HIS A 107 -13.65 15.26 -7.47
N ASP A 108 -13.47 15.06 -6.17
CA ASP A 108 -12.54 14.08 -5.64
C ASP A 108 -13.16 12.68 -5.69
N VAL A 109 -12.55 11.82 -6.50
CA VAL A 109 -13.03 10.47 -6.78
C VAL A 109 -11.95 9.44 -6.47
N GLN A 110 -12.36 8.26 -6.06
CA GLN A 110 -11.48 7.11 -6.05
C GLN A 110 -11.53 6.44 -7.41
N LEU A 111 -10.37 6.23 -8.03
CA LEU A 111 -10.26 5.50 -9.30
C LEU A 111 -9.99 4.03 -9.05
N ALA A 112 -10.45 3.17 -9.95
CA ALA A 112 -10.08 1.76 -9.98
C ALA A 112 -9.74 1.29 -11.38
N MET A 113 -8.74 0.42 -11.46
CA MET A 113 -8.34 -0.28 -12.68
C MET A 113 -8.88 -1.70 -12.64
N LEU A 114 -9.24 -2.24 -13.81
CA LEU A 114 -9.59 -3.65 -13.92
C LEU A 114 -8.29 -4.42 -14.16
N VAL A 115 -7.85 -5.20 -13.17
CA VAL A 115 -6.63 -6.02 -13.23
C VAL A 115 -7.04 -7.45 -12.93
N ASP A 116 -6.79 -8.37 -13.87
CA ASP A 116 -7.17 -9.79 -13.75
C ASP A 116 -8.65 -10.01 -13.37
N GLY A 117 -9.54 -9.22 -13.98
CA GLY A 117 -10.99 -9.30 -13.72
C GLY A 117 -11.43 -8.72 -12.38
N SER A 118 -10.51 -8.19 -11.58
CA SER A 118 -10.79 -7.56 -10.28
C SER A 118 -10.55 -6.05 -10.32
N LEU A 119 -11.40 -5.29 -9.64
CA LEU A 119 -11.19 -3.85 -9.50
C LEU A 119 -10.11 -3.57 -8.45
N SER A 120 -9.02 -2.96 -8.87
CA SER A 120 -7.92 -2.50 -8.03
C SER A 120 -8.06 -0.98 -7.81
N PRO A 121 -8.59 -0.54 -6.64
CA PRO A 121 -8.78 0.87 -6.35
C PRO A 121 -7.46 1.55 -5.96
N LEU A 122 -7.30 2.82 -6.36
CA LEU A 122 -6.24 3.68 -5.88
C LEU A 122 -6.51 4.06 -4.42
N ALA A 123 -5.46 4.06 -3.59
CA ALA A 123 -5.55 4.37 -2.16
C ALA A 123 -5.68 5.88 -1.86
N PHE A 124 -5.77 6.73 -2.87
CA PHE A 124 -5.82 8.19 -2.74
C PHE A 124 -6.93 8.79 -3.61
N ALA A 125 -7.40 9.97 -3.22
CA ALA A 125 -8.33 10.76 -4.01
C ALA A 125 -7.66 11.27 -5.29
N CYS A 126 -8.38 11.15 -6.40
CA CYS A 126 -7.98 11.70 -7.69
C CYS A 126 -9.02 12.72 -8.16
N ARG A 127 -8.54 13.72 -8.87
CA ARG A 127 -9.37 14.70 -9.56
C ARG A 127 -9.04 14.68 -11.04
N ARG A 128 -10.04 14.87 -11.89
CA ARG A 128 -9.84 15.05 -13.33
C ARG A 128 -9.52 16.51 -13.61
N ASP A 129 -8.41 16.76 -14.30
CA ASP A 129 -8.03 18.07 -14.84
C ASP A 129 -8.00 18.03 -16.38
N ASP A 130 -7.70 19.17 -17.02
CA ASP A 130 -7.59 19.27 -18.49
C ASP A 130 -6.49 18.39 -19.10
N ARG A 131 -5.54 17.89 -18.30
CA ARG A 131 -4.37 17.13 -18.74
C ARG A 131 -4.44 15.65 -18.39
N GLY A 132 -5.39 15.22 -17.57
CA GLY A 132 -5.57 13.85 -17.12
C GLY A 132 -6.04 13.75 -15.68
N TRP A 133 -5.44 12.83 -14.93
CA TRP A 133 -5.74 12.62 -13.52
C TRP A 133 -4.64 13.23 -12.67
N VAL A 134 -5.04 13.89 -11.59
CA VAL A 134 -4.14 14.38 -10.56
C VAL A 134 -4.53 13.80 -9.22
N ASN A 135 -3.55 13.55 -8.38
CA ASN A 135 -3.78 13.21 -6.98
C ASN A 135 -4.31 14.47 -6.28
N ALA A 136 -5.48 14.39 -5.67
CA ALA A 136 -6.17 15.55 -5.10
C ALA A 136 -5.45 16.12 -3.87
N ASP A 137 -4.68 15.30 -3.14
CA ASP A 137 -3.94 15.69 -1.95
C ASP A 137 -2.61 16.39 -2.30
N THR A 138 -1.89 15.85 -3.28
CA THR A 138 -0.52 16.31 -3.62
C THR A 138 -0.45 17.17 -4.88
N GLY A 139 -1.51 17.22 -5.68
CA GLY A 139 -1.55 17.89 -6.98
C GLY A 139 -0.70 17.25 -8.07
N LYS A 140 -0.08 16.09 -7.81
CA LYS A 140 0.79 15.41 -8.76
C LYS A 140 -0.01 14.69 -9.84
N SER A 141 0.47 14.71 -11.09
CA SER A 141 -0.14 13.95 -12.19
C SER A 141 -0.05 12.44 -11.95
N VAL A 142 -1.15 11.75 -12.22
CA VAL A 142 -1.34 10.32 -12.04
C VAL A 142 -1.57 9.69 -13.42
N TYR A 143 -0.62 8.90 -13.87
CA TYR A 143 -0.68 8.22 -15.16
C TYR A 143 -1.32 6.84 -14.99
N VAL A 144 -2.64 6.77 -15.12
CA VAL A 144 -3.43 5.55 -14.98
C VAL A 144 -4.48 5.46 -16.08
N SER A 145 -4.92 4.25 -16.40
CA SER A 145 -6.05 3.97 -17.29
C SER A 145 -7.20 3.35 -16.48
N PRO A 146 -7.93 4.16 -15.70
CA PRO A 146 -8.97 3.66 -14.81
C PRO A 146 -10.18 3.19 -15.62
N SER A 147 -10.77 2.08 -15.20
CA SER A 147 -12.00 1.54 -15.79
C SER A 147 -13.23 2.01 -15.03
N HIS A 148 -13.10 2.21 -13.71
CA HIS A 148 -14.18 2.59 -12.83
C HIS A 148 -13.77 3.72 -11.89
N TRP A 149 -14.77 4.42 -11.36
CA TRP A 149 -14.61 5.43 -10.33
C TRP A 149 -15.72 5.30 -9.28
N ARG A 150 -15.53 5.92 -8.12
CA ARG A 150 -16.59 6.17 -7.14
C ARG A 150 -16.26 7.44 -6.37
N HIS A 151 -17.18 7.99 -5.60
CA HIS A 151 -16.88 9.17 -4.78
C HIS A 151 -15.77 8.86 -3.77
N TRP A 152 -14.92 9.83 -3.46
CA TRP A 152 -14.00 9.67 -2.35
C TRP A 152 -14.80 9.73 -1.03
N PRO A 153 -14.70 8.73 -0.13
CA PRO A 153 -15.50 8.70 1.10
C PRO A 153 -15.07 9.74 2.16
N GLY A 154 -14.03 10.55 1.88
CA GLY A 154 -13.49 11.57 2.78
C GLY A 154 -13.73 13.02 2.35
N SER A 155 -14.67 13.26 1.44
CA SER A 155 -15.13 14.61 1.03
C SER A 155 -16.33 15.09 1.84
#